data_AF-A0A822G8F2-F1
#
_entry.id   AF-A0A822G8F2-F1
#
_cell.length_a   1.000
_cell.length_b   1.000
_cell.length_c   1.000
_cell.angle_alpha   90.00
_cell.angle_beta   90.00
_cell.angle_gamma   90.00
#
_symmetry.space_group_name_H-M   'P 1'
#
loop_
_entity.id
_entity.type
_entity.pdbx_description
1 polymer ?
#
loop_
_entity_poly.entity_id
_entity_poly.type
_entity_poly.pdbx_seq_one_letter_code
_entity_poly.pdbx_strand_id
1 'polypeptide(L)'
;MDGSPPIDFISPTVLPLTISPLDNSKPSRFPKNTSIGTLIDEYFLEDWTYNMSYEGYFAACAPTHCNFEYVTHNNILYVATSVLGLYGGLTIGLRFIIWHIIRLYRSMKKGIRSRQITAQS
;
A
#
# COMPACT_ATOMS: atom_id res chain seq x y z
N MET A 1 10.12 -33.21 -13.40
CA MET A 1 9.92 -31.75 -13.40
C MET A 1 9.35 -31.40 -14.75
N ASP A 2 8.06 -31.71 -14.92
CA ASP A 2 7.27 -31.38 -16.09
C ASP A 2 6.94 -29.88 -15.96
N GLY A 3 7.36 -29.09 -16.95
CA GLY A 3 7.15 -27.64 -17.00
C GLY A 3 5.74 -27.24 -17.45
N SER A 4 4.73 -28.08 -17.24
CA SER A 4 3.35 -27.74 -17.54
C SER A 4 2.80 -26.73 -16.53
N PRO A 5 2.21 -25.63 -16.98
CA PRO A 5 1.49 -24.71 -16.10
C PRO A 5 0.27 -25.41 -15.47
N PRO A 6 -0.10 -25.04 -14.23
CA PRO A 6 -1.27 -25.59 -13.55
C PRO A 6 -2.56 -25.29 -14.33
N ILE A 7 -3.48 -26.27 -14.36
CA ILE A 7 -4.68 -26.35 -15.22
C ILE A 7 -5.84 -25.49 -14.71
N ASP A 8 -5.56 -24.53 -13.82
CA ASP A 8 -6.58 -23.81 -13.05
C ASP A 8 -6.81 -22.38 -13.58
N PHE A 9 -6.20 -22.03 -14.72
CA PHE A 9 -6.59 -20.84 -15.48
C PHE A 9 -7.92 -21.10 -16.17
N ILE A 10 -9.01 -21.06 -15.41
CA ILE A 10 -10.33 -20.76 -15.96
C ILE A 10 -10.23 -19.32 -16.44
N SER A 11 -9.92 -19.16 -17.73
CA SER A 11 -10.12 -17.90 -18.43
C SER A 11 -11.58 -17.51 -18.18
N PRO A 12 -11.87 -16.38 -17.50
CA PRO A 12 -13.24 -15.94 -17.35
C PRO A 12 -13.76 -15.79 -18.78
N THR A 13 -14.82 -16.54 -19.09
CA THR A 13 -15.52 -16.55 -20.38
C THR A 13 -15.42 -15.17 -21.00
N VAL A 14 -14.64 -15.09 -22.08
CA VAL A 14 -14.24 -13.84 -22.71
C VAL A 14 -15.44 -12.89 -22.77
N LEU A 15 -15.30 -11.74 -22.10
CA LEU A 15 -16.05 -10.55 -22.49
C LEU A 15 -15.94 -10.46 -24.01
N PRO A 16 -17.02 -10.24 -24.79
CA PRO A 16 -16.91 -10.11 -26.23
C PRO A 16 -16.24 -8.77 -26.56
N LEU A 17 -14.94 -8.71 -26.31
CA LEU A 17 -14.05 -7.68 -26.76
C LEU A 17 -13.73 -8.02 -28.21
N THR A 18 -14.39 -7.32 -29.13
CA THR A 18 -14.08 -7.47 -30.55
C THR A 18 -12.93 -6.53 -30.85
N ILE A 19 -11.71 -7.08 -30.88
CA ILE A 19 -10.52 -6.37 -31.36
C ILE A 19 -10.46 -6.54 -32.88
N SER A 20 -10.36 -5.44 -33.61
CA SER A 20 -10.11 -5.49 -35.06
C SER A 20 -8.68 -5.04 -35.33
N PRO A 21 -7.91 -5.81 -36.10
CA PRO A 21 -6.62 -5.35 -36.60
C PRO A 21 -6.82 -4.24 -37.64
N LEU A 22 -5.71 -3.62 -38.07
CA LEU A 22 -5.73 -2.60 -39.11
C LEU A 22 -6.41 -3.10 -40.39
N ASP A 23 -7.46 -2.39 -40.78
CA ASP A 23 -8.22 -2.58 -42.01
C ASP A 23 -7.94 -1.41 -42.96
N ASN A 24 -7.37 -1.73 -44.12
CA ASN A 24 -7.00 -0.80 -45.17
C ASN A 24 -8.21 -0.19 -45.92
N SER A 25 -9.43 -0.69 -45.67
CA SER A 25 -10.67 -0.06 -46.11
C SER A 25 -11.19 1.02 -45.15
N LYS A 26 -10.62 1.12 -43.94
CA LYS A 26 -10.96 2.10 -42.92
C LYS A 26 -9.80 3.06 -42.65
N PRO A 27 -10.06 4.29 -42.17
CA PRO A 27 -9.00 5.17 -41.71
C PRO A 27 -8.36 4.59 -40.45
N SER A 28 -7.03 4.41 -40.48
CA SER A 28 -6.27 3.99 -39.29
C SER A 28 -6.31 5.07 -38.22
N ARG A 29 -6.39 4.64 -36.96
CA ARG A 29 -6.20 5.50 -35.79
C ARG A 29 -4.78 6.06 -35.74
N PHE A 30 -3.80 5.30 -36.22
CA PHE A 30 -2.39 5.67 -36.18
C PHE A 30 -1.94 6.34 -37.49
N PRO A 31 -1.54 7.62 -37.47
CA PRO A 31 -0.93 8.23 -38.64
C PRO A 31 0.42 7.58 -38.96
N LYS A 32 0.82 7.59 -40.24
CA LYS A 32 2.08 6.97 -40.70
C LYS A 32 3.35 7.53 -40.07
N ASN A 33 3.26 8.70 -39.44
CA ASN A 33 4.37 9.37 -38.75
C ASN A 33 4.46 9.01 -37.25
N THR A 34 3.59 8.13 -36.75
CA THR A 34 3.61 7.69 -35.36
C THR A 34 4.85 6.84 -35.08
N SER A 35 5.48 7.07 -33.93
CA SER A 35 6.64 6.30 -33.50
C SER A 35 6.24 4.87 -33.10
N ILE A 36 7.13 3.90 -33.35
CA ILE A 36 6.91 2.50 -32.95
C ILE A 36 6.65 2.37 -31.44
N GLY A 37 7.27 3.21 -30.60
CA GLY A 37 7.03 3.21 -29.16
C GLY A 37 5.56 3.46 -28.80
N THR A 38 4.95 4.45 -29.45
CA THR A 38 3.53 4.77 -29.26
C THR A 38 2.61 3.64 -29.73
N LEU A 39 2.98 2.90 -30.78
CA LEU A 39 2.20 1.73 -31.23
C LEU A 39 2.27 0.59 -30.21
N ILE A 40 3.44 0.39 -29.59
CA ILE A 40 3.65 -0.61 -28.54
C ILE A 40 2.84 -0.24 -27.29
N ASP A 41 2.89 1.04 -26.88
CA ASP A 41 2.15 1.54 -25.71
C ASP A 41 0.63 1.43 -25.90
N GLU A 42 0.16 1.54 -27.13
CA GLU A 42 -1.25 1.37 -27.49
C GLU A 42 -1.60 -0.04 -28.01
N TYR A 43 -0.68 -1.00 -27.83
CA TYR A 43 -0.85 -2.41 -28.20
C TYR A 43 -1.27 -2.66 -29.66
N PHE A 44 -0.96 -1.73 -30.58
CA PHE A 44 -1.36 -1.79 -31.99
C PHE A 44 -2.88 -1.88 -32.22
N LEU A 45 -3.69 -1.45 -31.24
CA LEU A 45 -5.14 -1.60 -31.30
C LEU A 45 -5.81 -0.42 -32.02
N GLU A 46 -6.43 -0.74 -33.15
CA GLU A 46 -7.07 0.24 -34.04
C GLU A 46 -8.46 0.63 -33.52
N ASP A 47 -9.31 -0.37 -33.24
CA ASP A 47 -10.68 -0.17 -32.74
C ASP A 47 -10.95 -0.98 -31.46
N TRP A 48 -11.62 -0.33 -30.51
CA TRP A 48 -12.10 -0.94 -29.27
C TRP A 48 -13.63 -0.95 -29.26
N THR A 49 -14.25 -2.08 -29.62
CA THR A 49 -15.70 -2.23 -29.49
C THR A 49 -16.03 -2.96 -28.19
N TYR A 50 -16.37 -2.20 -27.15
CA TYR A 50 -16.74 -2.72 -25.84
C TYR A 50 -18.22 -3.15 -25.83
N ASN A 51 -18.52 -4.41 -26.14
CA ASN A 51 -19.86 -4.98 -25.90
C ASN A 51 -19.90 -5.68 -24.53
N MET A 52 -19.44 -5.00 -23.49
CA MET A 52 -19.31 -5.60 -22.15
C MET A 52 -20.59 -5.40 -21.34
N SER A 53 -21.27 -6.50 -21.02
CA SER A 53 -22.31 -6.50 -19.99
C SER A 53 -21.64 -6.55 -18.61
N TYR A 54 -21.70 -5.43 -17.88
CA TYR A 54 -21.16 -5.34 -16.52
C TYR A 54 -21.85 -6.34 -15.58
N GLU A 55 -23.15 -6.57 -15.74
CA GLU A 55 -23.89 -7.52 -14.90
C GLU A 55 -23.39 -8.95 -15.06
N GLY A 56 -23.12 -9.40 -16.29
CA GLY A 56 -22.59 -10.74 -16.56
C GLY A 56 -21.16 -10.91 -16.03
N TYR A 57 -20.33 -9.86 -16.13
CA TYR A 57 -18.98 -9.86 -15.59
C TYR A 57 -18.96 -9.99 -14.08
N PHE A 58 -19.77 -9.17 -13.37
CA PHE A 58 -19.85 -9.23 -11.91
C PHE A 58 -20.52 -10.52 -11.41
N ALA A 59 -21.48 -11.07 -12.17
CA ALA A 59 -22.09 -12.36 -11.85
C ALA A 59 -21.10 -13.53 -12.00
N ALA A 60 -20.26 -13.53 -13.04
CA ALA A 60 -19.24 -14.55 -13.25
C ALA A 60 -18.06 -14.41 -12.27
N CYS A 61 -17.67 -13.17 -11.96
CA CYS A 61 -16.64 -12.82 -11.00
C CYS A 61 -17.23 -12.45 -9.64
N ALA A 62 -18.19 -13.23 -9.14
CA ALA A 62 -18.65 -13.15 -7.75
C ALA A 62 -17.83 -14.13 -6.88
N PRO A 63 -16.60 -13.79 -6.47
CA PRO A 63 -15.77 -14.69 -5.68
C PRO A 63 -16.48 -14.98 -4.36
N THR A 64 -16.69 -16.26 -4.07
CA THR A 64 -17.20 -16.72 -2.76
C THR A 64 -16.21 -16.45 -1.63
N HIS A 65 -14.92 -16.33 -1.97
CA HIS A 65 -13.84 -16.03 -1.03
C HIS A 65 -12.89 -15.00 -1.63
N CYS A 66 -12.77 -13.84 -0.99
CA CYS A 66 -11.72 -12.87 -1.30
C CYS A 66 -10.45 -13.27 -0.55
N ASN A 67 -9.40 -13.62 -1.29
CA ASN A 67 -8.07 -13.77 -0.72
C ASN A 67 -7.35 -12.43 -0.79
N PHE A 68 -7.07 -11.85 0.37
CA PHE A 68 -6.22 -10.66 0.47
C PHE A 68 -4.77 -11.12 0.46
N GLU A 69 -4.07 -10.84 -0.64
CA GLU A 69 -2.63 -11.05 -0.72
C GLU A 69 -1.93 -9.90 0.02
N TYR A 70 -1.48 -10.16 1.25
CA TYR A 70 -0.63 -9.22 1.98
C TYR A 70 0.76 -9.25 1.38
N VAL A 71 1.07 -8.29 0.53
CA VAL A 71 2.40 -8.16 -0.10
C VAL A 71 3.39 -7.66 0.96
N THR A 72 4.02 -8.60 1.68
CA THR A 72 4.94 -8.28 2.77
C THR A 72 6.33 -7.95 2.26
N HIS A 73 6.50 -6.81 1.59
CA HIS A 73 7.83 -6.27 1.33
C HIS A 73 8.39 -5.69 2.65
N ASN A 74 9.45 -6.31 3.19
CA ASN A 74 10.25 -5.84 4.33
C ASN A 74 9.69 -5.96 5.77
N ASN A 75 8.79 -6.91 6.03
CA ASN A 75 8.21 -7.09 7.38
C ASN A 75 9.23 -7.41 8.48
N ILE A 76 10.30 -8.14 8.18
CA ILE A 76 11.27 -8.58 9.21
C ILE A 76 12.04 -7.39 9.78
N LEU A 77 12.52 -6.48 8.93
CA LEU A 77 13.25 -5.29 9.35
C LEU A 77 12.34 -4.35 10.13
N TYR A 78 11.09 -4.18 9.68
CA TYR A 78 10.09 -3.39 10.38
C TYR A 78 9.81 -3.92 11.79
N VAL A 79 9.60 -5.23 11.95
CA VAL A 79 9.39 -5.84 13.27
C VAL A 79 10.62 -5.67 14.17
N ALA A 80 11.82 -5.86 13.63
CA ALA A 80 13.06 -5.70 14.38
C ALA A 80 13.27 -4.25 14.88
N THR A 81 13.07 -3.25 14.01
CA THR A 81 13.21 -1.84 14.40
C THR A 81 12.12 -1.42 15.38
N SER A 82 10.88 -1.93 15.23
CA SER A 82 9.81 -1.70 16.20
C SER A 82 10.17 -2.25 17.58
N VAL A 83 10.68 -3.48 17.67
CA VAL A 83 11.08 -4.09 18.94
C VAL A 83 12.25 -3.33 19.58
N LEU A 84 13.30 -3.05 18.81
CA LEU A 84 14.46 -2.27 19.30
C LEU A 84 14.05 -0.85 19.74
N GLY A 85 13.16 -0.21 19.00
CA GLY A 85 12.60 1.10 19.34
C GLY A 85 11.74 1.07 20.59
N LEU A 86 10.97 0.00 20.81
CA LEU A 86 10.16 -0.16 22.02
C LEU A 86 11.05 -0.39 23.25
N TYR A 87 12.01 -1.30 23.18
CA TYR A 87 12.94 -1.57 24.28
C TYR A 87 13.83 -0.37 24.59
N GLY A 88 14.41 0.25 23.56
CA GLY A 88 15.25 1.44 23.72
C GLY A 88 14.46 2.66 24.19
N GLY A 89 13.36 2.97 23.51
CA GLY A 89 12.51 4.11 23.80
C GLY A 89 11.87 4.05 25.19
N LEU A 90 11.38 2.87 25.61
CA LEU A 90 10.79 2.71 26.94
C LEU A 90 11.83 2.90 28.04
N THR A 91 13.03 2.33 27.86
CA THR A 91 14.09 2.41 28.89
C THR A 91 14.65 3.83 29.02
N ILE A 92 14.97 4.48 27.89
CA ILE A 92 15.45 5.86 27.89
C ILE A 92 14.33 6.82 28.34
N GLY A 93 13.11 6.64 27.83
CA GLY A 93 11.96 7.47 28.17
C GLY A 93 11.63 7.41 29.66
N LEU A 94 11.60 6.22 30.26
CA LEU A 94 11.35 6.06 31.69
C LEU A 94 12.42 6.73 32.55
N ARG A 95 13.71 6.55 32.21
CA ARG A 95 14.82 7.23 32.92
C ARG A 95 14.71 8.74 32.84
N PHE A 96 14.35 9.27 31.67
CA PHE A 96 14.15 10.70 31.46
C PHE A 96 13.00 11.25 32.30
N ILE A 97 11.86 10.55 32.32
CA ILE A 97 10.71 10.89 33.15
C ILE A 97 11.11 10.91 34.63
N ILE A 98 11.75 9.86 35.13
CA ILE A 98 12.17 9.76 36.54
C ILE A 98 13.08 10.93 36.92
N TRP A 99 14.08 11.27 36.10
CA TRP A 99 14.97 12.39 36.37
C TRP A 99 14.22 13.72 36.46
N HIS A 100 13.28 13.95 35.53
CA HIS A 100 12.42 15.13 35.56
C HIS A 100 11.54 15.19 36.81
N ILE A 101 10.88 14.09 37.18
CA ILE A 101 10.04 14.03 38.37
C ILE A 101 10.84 14.31 39.65
N ILE A 102 12.04 13.74 39.80
CA ILE A 102 12.90 14.00 40.96
C ILE A 102 13.32 15.47 41.03
N ARG A 103 13.68 16.08 39.90
CA ARG A 103 14.08 17.49 39.84
C ARG A 103 12.92 18.41 40.21
N LEU A 104 11.72 18.13 39.69
CA LEU A 104 10.49 18.86 40.03
C LEU A 104 10.15 18.72 41.51
N TYR A 105 10.18 17.50 42.05
CA TYR A 105 9.94 17.23 43.47
C TYR A 105 10.92 18.00 44.38
N ARG A 106 12.22 17.98 44.05
CA ARG A 106 13.24 18.73 44.80
C ARG A 106 13.01 20.24 44.73
N SER A 107 12.62 20.77 43.56
CA SER A 107 12.33 22.20 43.38
C SER A 107 11.11 22.63 44.21
N MET A 108 10.03 21.85 44.16
CA MET A 108 8.82 22.06 44.95
C MET A 108 9.11 22.03 46.44
N LYS A 109 9.87 21.05 46.93
CA LYS A 109 10.25 20.95 48.35
C LYS A 109 11.08 22.15 48.82
N LYS A 110 12.00 22.65 47.99
CA LYS A 110 12.77 23.86 48.31
C LYS A 110 11.86 25.08 48.40
N GLY A 111 10.93 25.26 47.45
CA GLY A 111 9.97 26.36 47.47
C GLY A 111 9.04 26.34 48.69
N ILE A 112 8.57 25.16 49.09
CA ILE A 112 7.74 24.99 50.29
C ILE A 112 8.56 25.27 51.56
N ARG A 113 9.79 24.76 51.67
CA ARG A 113 10.65 24.99 52.83
C ARG A 113 11.01 26.47 53.01
N SER A 114 11.27 27.20 51.93
CA SER A 114 11.52 28.65 51.98
C SER A 114 10.29 29.43 52.43
N ARG A 115 9.07 29.04 52.01
CA ARG A 115 7.82 29.67 52.46
C ARG A 115 7.52 29.44 53.95
N GLN A 116 7.94 28.30 54.51
CA GLN A 116 7.77 28.01 55.94
C GLN A 116 8.66 28.88 56.84
N ILE A 117 9.85 29.29 56.39
CA ILE A 117 10.77 30.13 57.18
C ILE A 117 10.30 31.60 57.21
N THR A 118 9.70 32.11 56.13
CA THR A 118 9.16 33.48 56.08
C THR A 118 7.80 33.63 56.78
N ALA A 119 7.09 32.53 57.05
CA ALA A 119 5.84 32.54 57.82
C ALA A 119 6.05 32.50 59.34
N GLN A 120 7.31 32.42 59.81
CA GLN A 120 7.69 32.31 61.23
C GLN A 120 8.46 33.55 61.74
N SER A 121 8.54 34.63 60.95
CA SER A 121 9.15 35.93 61.29
C SER A 121 8.11 37.03 61.37
#